data_AF-A0AAV6KHW5-F1
#
_entry.id   AF-A0AAV6KHW5-F1
#
_cell.length_a   1.000
_cell.length_b   1.000
_cell.length_c   1.000
_cell.angle_alpha   90.00
_cell.angle_beta   90.00
_cell.angle_gamma   90.00
#
_symmetry.space_group_name_H-M   'P 1'
#
loop_
_entity.id
_entity.type
_entity.pdbx_description
1 polymer ?
#
loop_
_entity_poly.entity_id
_entity_poly.type
_entity_poly.pdbx_seq_one_letter_code
_entity_poly.pdbx_strand_id
1 'polypeptide(L)'
;MTAKSKLKEPILSPSSRTPPHFGREMAAAAELVFIPSPGMGHLVSTVEMAMQLIGRDHRLSITVLIMKFPFDKSKVSSSTQSPLLTVAEDRLKFVHLPQEEAASAELRPKNPVNFMLEFVINMNKQHVRDHVTKIISTDSSQLAGFVVDMFCTPMMDVAAEFGLPTYVFFTSSCAFLGFMLHLDTLNRNQDVTELKDSDAELEVPVFVNPVPAKVLPSVVLDKEGGSTFFVSVAKRLRETKGIMVNTFEELESYAVKRLAGDDKVPPIYPVGPVLHHVTDEKEGNEEVIQIMRWLDNQPPSSVVFLCFGSMGTFDGDQLDYRRDVLFDSIKVKLVTADEIENDIRKLMENGDKSSTEGIKQKVKEMSEKSKIVIKEGGSSYNSIGRFIEDVIINVSSP
;
A
#
# COMPACT_ATOMS: atom_id res chain seq x y z
N MET A 1 -38.71 -74.48 38.49
CA MET A 1 -38.22 -73.62 37.38
C MET A 1 -39.37 -72.71 37.00
N THR A 2 -39.39 -71.49 37.54
CA THR A 2 -40.63 -70.70 37.59
C THR A 2 -40.35 -69.25 37.26
N ALA A 3 -40.99 -68.79 36.21
CA ALA A 3 -41.09 -67.39 35.82
C ALA A 3 -41.83 -66.55 36.87
N LYS A 4 -41.50 -65.25 36.94
CA LYS A 4 -42.44 -64.18 37.25
C LYS A 4 -41.96 -62.85 36.66
N SER A 5 -42.93 -62.11 36.13
CA SER A 5 -42.82 -60.89 35.36
C SER A 5 -43.08 -59.62 36.19
N LYS A 6 -42.63 -58.49 35.62
CA LYS A 6 -43.23 -57.12 35.61
C LYS A 6 -42.93 -56.12 36.76
N LEU A 7 -42.53 -54.91 36.30
CA LEU A 7 -42.95 -53.53 36.64
C LEU A 7 -41.93 -52.55 37.26
N LYS A 8 -41.69 -51.46 36.48
CA LYS A 8 -41.49 -50.00 36.75
C LYS A 8 -40.56 -49.51 37.88
N GLU A 9 -39.70 -48.50 37.57
CA GLU A 9 -39.79 -47.10 38.06
C GLU A 9 -38.66 -46.17 37.50
N PRO A 10 -38.71 -44.81 37.67
CA PRO A 10 -38.45 -43.83 36.62
C PRO A 10 -37.15 -42.98 36.73
N ILE A 11 -37.03 -42.08 35.75
CA ILE A 11 -36.02 -41.06 35.43
C ILE A 11 -35.62 -40.15 36.62
N LEU A 12 -34.31 -39.89 36.75
CA LEU A 12 -33.73 -38.73 37.43
C LEU A 12 -32.73 -38.05 36.48
N SER A 13 -32.92 -36.75 36.23
CA SER A 13 -32.07 -35.90 35.39
C SER A 13 -30.78 -35.49 36.12
N PRO A 14 -29.61 -35.48 35.46
CA PRO A 14 -28.42 -34.86 36.03
C PRO A 14 -28.43 -33.34 35.79
N SER A 15 -28.28 -32.63 36.90
CA SER A 15 -28.25 -31.17 37.03
C SER A 15 -27.25 -30.47 36.09
N SER A 16 -27.71 -29.37 35.49
CA SER A 16 -26.89 -28.35 34.85
C SER A 16 -25.90 -27.73 35.84
N ARG A 17 -24.60 -27.98 35.64
CA ARG A 17 -23.54 -27.11 36.14
C ARG A 17 -22.79 -26.57 34.93
N THR A 18 -23.17 -25.37 34.52
CA THR A 18 -22.34 -24.52 33.66
C THR A 18 -21.07 -24.14 34.42
N PRO A 19 -19.89 -24.16 33.78
CA PRO A 19 -18.69 -23.59 34.38
C PRO A 19 -18.88 -22.08 34.55
N PRO A 20 -18.24 -21.44 35.55
CA PRO A 20 -18.33 -20.01 35.72
C PRO A 20 -17.74 -19.30 34.49
N HIS A 21 -18.58 -18.51 33.82
CA HIS A 21 -18.12 -17.50 32.88
C HIS A 21 -17.26 -16.49 33.65
N PHE A 22 -15.95 -16.68 33.61
CA PHE A 22 -15.06 -15.54 33.73
C PHE A 22 -15.32 -14.66 32.51
N GLY A 23 -16.13 -13.62 32.70
CA GLY A 23 -16.19 -12.50 31.79
C GLY A 23 -14.79 -11.89 31.74
N ARG A 24 -13.98 -12.33 30.79
CA ARG A 24 -12.79 -11.59 30.40
C ARG A 24 -13.35 -10.36 29.70
N GLU A 25 -13.33 -9.24 30.40
CA GLU A 25 -13.50 -7.92 29.80
C GLU A 25 -12.59 -7.90 28.57
N MET A 26 -13.18 -7.90 27.36
CA MET A 26 -12.38 -7.80 26.15
C MET A 26 -11.72 -6.43 26.20
N ALA A 27 -10.39 -6.41 26.31
CA ALA A 27 -9.63 -5.17 26.23
C ALA A 27 -10.05 -4.41 24.96
N ALA A 28 -10.20 -3.08 25.09
CA ALA A 28 -10.55 -2.25 23.95
C ALA A 28 -9.54 -2.47 22.81
N ALA A 29 -10.03 -2.60 21.58
CA ALA A 29 -9.16 -2.78 20.42
C ALA A 29 -8.27 -1.54 20.24
N ALA A 30 -7.03 -1.76 19.84
CA ALA A 30 -6.09 -0.73 19.45
C ALA A 30 -6.47 -0.24 18.04
N GLU A 31 -6.91 1.01 17.94
CA GLU A 31 -7.40 1.59 16.68
C GLU A 31 -6.27 2.28 15.92
N LEU A 32 -6.05 1.91 14.66
CA LEU A 32 -5.14 2.62 13.75
C LEU A 32 -5.92 3.47 12.75
N VAL A 33 -5.46 4.70 12.51
CA VAL A 33 -6.02 5.59 11.48
C VAL A 33 -5.16 5.54 10.24
N PHE A 34 -5.68 4.96 9.17
CA PHE A 34 -5.03 4.81 7.89
C PHE A 34 -5.33 6.01 6.98
N ILE A 35 -4.30 6.63 6.40
CA ILE A 35 -4.44 7.82 5.55
C ILE A 35 -3.72 7.57 4.21
N PRO A 36 -4.40 6.94 3.23
CA PRO A 36 -3.87 6.73 1.89
C PRO A 36 -3.79 8.02 1.06
N SER A 37 -2.80 8.11 0.17
CA SER A 37 -2.86 9.03 -0.97
C SER A 37 -4.00 8.62 -1.92
N PRO A 38 -4.73 9.56 -2.54
CA PRO A 38 -5.92 9.23 -3.35
C PRO A 38 -5.63 8.54 -4.69
N GLY A 39 -4.37 8.33 -5.05
CA GLY A 39 -4.03 7.52 -6.23
C GLY A 39 -4.51 6.08 -6.07
N MET A 40 -5.14 5.50 -7.09
CA MET A 40 -5.77 4.16 -6.97
C MET A 40 -4.80 3.05 -6.53
N GLY A 41 -3.55 3.08 -7.01
CA GLY A 41 -2.52 2.13 -6.58
C GLY A 41 -2.16 2.25 -5.09
N HIS A 42 -2.36 3.42 -4.49
CA HIS A 42 -2.13 3.66 -3.06
C HIS A 42 -3.36 3.28 -2.24
N LEU A 43 -4.54 3.78 -2.63
CA LEU A 43 -5.79 3.51 -1.91
C LEU A 43 -6.09 2.01 -1.85
N VAL A 44 -6.10 1.30 -2.99
CA VAL A 44 -6.42 -0.14 -3.03
C VAL A 44 -5.44 -0.94 -2.18
N SER A 45 -4.13 -0.70 -2.33
CA SER A 45 -3.11 -1.38 -1.53
C SER A 45 -3.30 -1.13 -0.03
N THR A 46 -3.67 0.10 0.35
CA THR A 46 -3.90 0.47 1.75
C THR A 46 -5.11 -0.24 2.34
N VAL A 47 -6.20 -0.34 1.57
CA VAL A 47 -7.41 -1.06 1.97
C VAL A 47 -7.11 -2.56 2.14
N GLU A 48 -6.43 -3.18 1.19
CA GLU A 48 -6.03 -4.58 1.29
C GLU A 48 -5.11 -4.84 2.50
N MET A 49 -4.15 -3.95 2.76
CA MET A 49 -3.30 -4.07 3.94
C MET A 49 -4.10 -3.94 5.24
N ALA A 50 -5.03 -2.98 5.33
CA ALA A 50 -5.91 -2.84 6.48
C ALA A 50 -6.72 -4.12 6.73
N MET A 51 -7.27 -4.71 5.66
CA MET A 51 -8.03 -5.97 5.73
C MET A 51 -7.17 -7.15 6.18
N GLN A 52 -5.92 -7.23 5.70
CA GLN A 52 -4.99 -8.26 6.16
C GLN A 52 -4.65 -8.11 7.65
N LEU A 53 -4.43 -6.89 8.15
CA LEU A 53 -4.11 -6.64 9.56
C LEU A 53 -5.25 -7.05 10.50
N ILE A 54 -6.48 -6.61 10.22
CA ILE A 54 -7.64 -6.98 11.05
C ILE A 54 -8.01 -8.46 10.91
N GLY A 55 -7.75 -9.08 9.75
CA GLY A 55 -7.92 -10.50 9.54
C GLY A 55 -6.90 -11.33 10.31
N ARG A 56 -5.72 -10.76 10.57
CA ARG A 56 -4.61 -11.39 11.29
C ARG A 56 -4.79 -11.34 12.80
N ASP A 57 -5.27 -10.24 13.35
CA ASP A 57 -5.35 -10.03 14.80
C ASP A 57 -6.64 -9.32 15.21
N HIS A 58 -7.30 -9.85 16.24
CA HIS A 58 -8.56 -9.35 16.78
C HIS A 58 -8.38 -8.12 17.69
N ARG A 59 -7.15 -7.85 18.15
CA ARG A 59 -6.81 -6.68 18.97
C ARG A 59 -6.79 -5.38 18.17
N LEU A 60 -6.85 -5.45 16.85
CA LEU A 60 -6.83 -4.28 15.98
C LEU A 60 -8.21 -3.91 15.43
N SER A 61 -8.48 -2.61 15.41
CA SER A 61 -9.47 -1.96 14.56
C SER A 61 -8.78 -0.92 13.69
N ILE A 62 -9.35 -0.62 12.53
CA ILE A 62 -8.79 0.30 11.55
C ILE A 62 -9.87 1.24 11.02
N THR A 63 -9.56 2.52 11.00
CA THR A 63 -10.34 3.54 10.29
C THR A 63 -9.52 4.07 9.12
N VAL A 64 -10.04 3.94 7.89
CA VAL A 64 -9.41 4.43 6.66
C VAL A 64 -10.03 5.77 6.27
N LEU A 65 -9.24 6.85 6.28
CA LEU A 65 -9.65 8.19 5.87
C LEU A 65 -9.39 8.38 4.38
N ILE A 66 -10.45 8.37 3.58
CA ILE A 66 -10.37 8.46 2.12
C ILE A 66 -10.39 9.92 1.71
N MET A 67 -9.22 10.40 1.26
CA MET A 67 -9.10 11.66 0.51
C MET A 67 -9.52 11.45 -0.94
N LYS A 68 -9.98 12.52 -1.60
CA LYS A 68 -10.28 12.54 -3.04
C LYS A 68 -9.46 13.60 -3.74
N PHE A 69 -9.19 13.38 -5.03
CA PHE A 69 -8.71 14.47 -5.86
C PHE A 69 -9.79 15.55 -6.01
N PRO A 70 -9.46 16.85 -5.98
CA PRO A 70 -10.45 17.92 -6.11
C PRO A 70 -11.27 17.89 -7.40
N PHE A 71 -10.78 17.21 -8.44
CA PHE A 71 -11.45 17.04 -9.74
C PHE A 71 -12.19 15.70 -9.88
N ASP A 72 -12.08 14.80 -8.90
CA ASP A 72 -12.82 13.56 -8.90
C ASP A 72 -14.31 13.85 -8.63
N LYS A 73 -15.13 13.62 -9.65
CA LYS A 73 -16.60 13.75 -9.58
C LYS A 73 -17.29 12.42 -9.30
N SER A 74 -16.54 11.33 -9.15
CA SER A 74 -17.09 10.01 -8.89
C SER A 74 -17.71 9.96 -7.49
N LYS A 75 -18.95 9.49 -7.41
CA LYS A 75 -19.70 9.37 -6.15
C LYS A 75 -19.30 8.14 -5.33
N VAL A 76 -18.53 7.20 -5.89
CA VAL A 76 -18.23 5.90 -5.28
C VAL A 76 -16.83 5.46 -5.72
N SER A 77 -15.93 5.18 -4.78
CA SER A 77 -14.70 4.43 -5.05
C SER A 77 -15.04 2.95 -4.96
N SER A 78 -15.05 2.22 -6.09
CA SER A 78 -15.32 0.76 -6.11
C SER A 78 -14.39 -0.06 -5.20
N SER A 79 -13.26 0.51 -4.78
CA SER A 79 -12.33 -0.08 -3.81
C SER A 79 -12.93 -0.24 -2.39
N THR A 80 -14.10 0.32 -2.09
CA THR A 80 -14.82 0.12 -0.83
C THR A 80 -15.92 -0.94 -0.94
N GLN A 81 -15.88 -1.81 -1.95
CA GLN A 81 -16.87 -2.86 -2.20
C GLN A 81 -16.21 -4.24 -2.34
N SER A 82 -15.30 -4.59 -1.43
CA SER A 82 -14.74 -5.96 -1.36
C SER A 82 -15.70 -6.89 -0.62
N PRO A 83 -15.91 -8.15 -1.06
CA PRO A 83 -16.72 -9.15 -0.34
C PRO A 83 -16.20 -9.47 1.08
N LEU A 84 -14.91 -9.21 1.35
CA LEU A 84 -14.34 -9.32 2.70
C LEU A 84 -14.91 -8.27 3.67
N LEU A 85 -15.58 -7.21 3.18
CA LEU A 85 -16.20 -6.18 4.01
C LEU A 85 -17.36 -6.72 4.83
N THR A 86 -18.09 -7.72 4.34
CA THR A 86 -19.26 -8.29 5.03
C THR A 86 -18.88 -9.06 6.32
N VAL A 87 -17.59 -9.35 6.52
CA VAL A 87 -17.03 -10.01 7.72
C VAL A 87 -16.33 -9.00 8.66
N ALA A 88 -16.04 -7.79 8.19
CA ALA A 88 -15.18 -6.81 8.86
C ALA A 88 -15.91 -5.58 9.42
N GLU A 89 -17.25 -5.53 9.33
CA GLU A 89 -18.05 -4.31 9.49
C GLU A 89 -17.82 -3.55 10.83
N ASP A 90 -17.51 -4.25 11.92
CA ASP A 90 -17.30 -3.60 13.22
C ASP A 90 -15.87 -3.09 13.46
N ARG A 91 -14.86 -3.61 12.73
CA ARG A 91 -13.43 -3.31 12.97
C ARG A 91 -12.75 -2.59 11.82
N LEU A 92 -13.40 -2.43 10.67
CA LEU A 92 -12.90 -1.66 9.54
C LEU A 92 -13.90 -0.58 9.14
N LYS A 93 -13.56 0.68 9.42
CA LYS A 93 -14.40 1.83 9.09
C LYS A 93 -13.80 2.60 7.92
N PHE A 94 -14.63 3.02 6.97
CA PHE A 94 -14.23 3.93 5.91
C PHE A 94 -14.87 5.29 6.11
N VAL A 95 -14.07 6.35 6.03
CA VAL A 95 -14.53 7.72 6.23
C VAL A 95 -14.07 8.53 5.03
N HIS A 96 -15.01 8.94 4.19
CA HIS A 96 -14.73 9.88 3.12
C HIS A 96 -14.59 11.28 3.71
N LEU A 97 -13.43 11.89 3.54
CA LEU A 97 -13.21 13.26 3.97
C LEU A 97 -13.97 14.22 3.05
N PRO A 98 -14.47 15.36 3.57
CA PRO A 98 -15.13 16.37 2.76
C PRO A 98 -14.24 16.81 1.59
N GLN A 99 -14.86 16.98 0.42
CA GLN A 99 -14.20 17.58 -0.73
C GLN A 99 -14.52 19.08 -0.73
N GLU A 100 -13.53 19.89 -0.41
CA GLU A 100 -13.64 21.34 -0.62
C GLU A 100 -13.54 21.63 -2.13
N GLU A 101 -14.40 22.53 -2.62
CA GLU A 101 -14.28 23.01 -3.99
C GLU A 101 -12.91 23.66 -4.15
N ALA A 102 -12.09 23.14 -5.07
CA ALA A 102 -10.77 23.72 -5.32
C ALA A 102 -10.93 25.23 -5.60
N ALA A 103 -9.98 26.01 -5.10
CA ALA A 103 -9.79 27.39 -5.52
C ALA A 103 -9.87 27.50 -7.06
N SER A 104 -10.28 28.66 -7.58
CA SER A 104 -10.51 28.88 -9.02
C SER A 104 -9.37 28.26 -9.86
N ALA A 105 -9.69 27.80 -11.07
CA ALA A 105 -8.73 27.07 -11.91
C ALA A 105 -7.38 27.80 -12.09
N GLU A 106 -7.38 29.13 -11.96
CA GLU A 106 -6.24 30.04 -12.03
C GLU A 106 -5.32 30.01 -10.79
N LEU A 107 -5.82 29.62 -9.62
CA LEU A 107 -5.07 29.52 -8.36
C LEU A 107 -4.43 28.14 -8.14
N ARG A 108 -4.69 27.17 -9.02
CA ARG A 108 -4.12 25.82 -8.90
C ARG A 108 -2.65 25.81 -9.30
N PRO A 109 -1.75 25.21 -8.49
CA PRO A 109 -0.35 25.00 -8.87
C PRO A 109 -0.28 24.23 -10.17
N LYS A 110 0.52 24.71 -11.11
CA LYS A 110 0.80 24.01 -12.37
C LYS A 110 1.74 22.81 -12.16
N ASN A 111 2.51 22.85 -11.07
CA ASN A 111 3.39 21.76 -10.67
C ASN A 111 2.55 20.65 -9.98
N PRO A 112 2.59 19.41 -10.48
CA PRO A 112 1.78 18.30 -9.96
C PRO A 112 2.04 17.97 -8.48
N VAL A 113 3.29 18.12 -8.03
CA VAL A 113 3.67 17.85 -6.64
C VAL A 113 3.11 18.90 -5.72
N ASN A 114 3.26 20.19 -6.07
CA ASN A 114 2.71 21.26 -5.27
C ASN A 114 1.19 21.19 -5.22
N PHE A 115 0.55 20.78 -6.32
CA PHE A 115 -0.89 20.51 -6.33
C PHE A 115 -1.27 19.38 -5.35
N MET A 116 -0.57 18.24 -5.42
CA MET A 116 -0.82 17.12 -4.50
C MET A 116 -0.59 17.54 -3.03
N LEU A 117 0.52 18.20 -2.75
CA LEU A 117 0.86 18.61 -1.39
C LEU A 117 -0.14 19.62 -0.83
N GLU A 118 -0.38 20.71 -1.55
CA GLU A 118 -1.20 21.81 -1.02
C GLU A 118 -2.69 21.49 -1.12
N PHE A 119 -3.18 21.09 -2.28
CA PHE A 119 -4.62 21.00 -2.57
C PHE A 119 -5.22 19.62 -2.32
N VAL A 120 -4.40 18.60 -2.06
CA VAL A 120 -4.89 17.27 -1.71
C VAL A 120 -4.54 16.94 -0.26
N ILE A 121 -3.27 17.06 0.13
CA ILE A 121 -2.84 16.61 1.46
C ILE A 121 -3.08 17.69 2.53
N ASN A 122 -2.55 18.90 2.35
CA ASN A 122 -2.60 19.95 3.37
C ASN A 122 -4.03 20.43 3.65
N MET A 123 -4.86 20.59 2.63
CA MET A 123 -6.28 20.96 2.79
C MET A 123 -7.05 19.95 3.67
N ASN A 124 -6.68 18.67 3.63
CA ASN A 124 -7.36 17.64 4.41
C ASN A 124 -6.90 17.56 5.87
N LYS A 125 -5.84 18.28 6.29
CA LYS A 125 -5.33 18.22 7.68
C LYS A 125 -6.41 18.57 8.71
N GLN A 126 -7.23 19.59 8.43
CA GLN A 126 -8.30 19.99 9.36
C GLN A 126 -9.37 18.90 9.48
N HIS A 127 -9.79 18.29 8.38
CA HIS A 127 -10.77 17.20 8.42
C HIS A 127 -10.25 15.97 9.16
N VAL A 128 -8.96 15.64 9.00
CA VAL A 128 -8.31 14.57 9.78
C VAL A 128 -8.31 14.91 11.27
N ARG A 129 -7.94 16.15 11.62
CA ARG A 129 -7.95 16.64 13.01
C ARG A 129 -9.34 16.56 13.65
N ASP A 130 -10.36 17.02 12.94
CA ASP A 130 -11.75 16.98 13.41
C ASP A 130 -12.22 15.54 13.63
N HIS A 131 -11.85 14.64 12.72
CA HIS A 131 -12.19 13.23 12.84
C HIS A 131 -11.53 12.56 14.06
N VAL A 132 -10.23 12.80 14.26
CA VAL A 132 -9.48 12.23 15.39
C VAL A 132 -9.98 12.79 16.72
N THR A 133 -10.31 14.09 16.77
CA THR A 133 -10.96 14.71 17.94
C THR A 133 -12.29 14.03 18.28
N LYS A 134 -13.07 13.66 17.25
CA LYS A 134 -14.32 12.91 17.45
C LYS A 134 -14.08 11.50 17.99
N ILE A 135 -13.10 10.76 17.45
CA ILE A 135 -12.75 9.42 17.96
C ILE A 135 -12.39 9.51 19.45
N ILE A 136 -11.46 10.40 19.80
CA ILE A 136 -10.96 10.56 21.18
C ILE A 136 -12.08 10.97 22.16
N SER A 137 -13.07 11.72 21.69
CA SER A 137 -14.18 12.20 22.55
C SER A 137 -15.35 11.22 22.68
N THR A 138 -15.48 10.24 21.79
CA THR A 138 -16.70 9.39 21.70
C THR A 138 -16.43 7.89 21.83
N ASP A 139 -15.22 7.42 21.56
CA ASP A 139 -14.92 5.99 21.47
C ASP A 139 -14.14 5.51 22.71
N SER A 140 -14.44 4.29 23.17
CA SER A 140 -13.68 3.60 24.22
C SER A 140 -12.41 2.92 23.67
N SER A 141 -12.25 2.91 22.35
CA SER A 141 -11.10 2.32 21.65
C SER A 141 -9.83 3.12 21.93
N GLN A 142 -8.71 2.42 22.17
CA GLN A 142 -7.44 3.08 22.43
C GLN A 142 -6.77 3.41 21.10
N LEU A 143 -6.65 4.69 20.78
CA LEU A 143 -6.04 5.14 19.53
C LEU A 143 -4.54 4.80 19.53
N ALA A 144 -4.14 3.92 18.63
CA ALA A 144 -2.81 3.32 18.56
C ALA A 144 -1.81 4.13 17.76
N GLY A 145 -2.30 4.97 16.84
CA GLY A 145 -1.47 5.81 15.99
C GLY A 145 -1.99 5.95 14.57
N PHE A 146 -1.22 6.65 13.76
CA PHE A 146 -1.52 6.85 12.34
C PHE A 146 -0.70 5.88 11.48
N VAL A 147 -1.28 5.40 10.39
CA VAL A 147 -0.56 4.75 9.30
C VAL A 147 -0.75 5.60 8.06
N VAL A 148 0.26 6.39 7.70
CA VAL A 148 0.19 7.31 6.56
C VAL A 148 0.84 6.71 5.33
N ASP A 149 0.30 7.03 4.15
CA ASP A 149 0.98 6.74 2.89
C ASP A 149 2.33 7.49 2.79
N MET A 150 3.24 6.97 1.98
CA MET A 150 4.56 7.58 1.73
C MET A 150 4.53 9.06 1.29
N PHE A 151 3.44 9.52 0.66
CA PHE A 151 3.26 10.92 0.29
C PHE A 151 2.51 11.75 1.34
N CYS A 152 1.86 11.11 2.31
CA CYS A 152 1.00 11.75 3.31
C CYS A 152 1.74 12.06 4.63
N THR A 153 3.07 12.13 4.61
CA THR A 153 3.88 12.51 5.78
C THR A 153 3.52 13.87 6.40
N PRO A 154 2.92 14.86 5.72
CA PRO A 154 2.40 16.05 6.40
C PRO A 154 1.32 15.76 7.46
N MET A 155 0.62 14.62 7.38
CA MET A 155 -0.39 14.23 8.37
C MET A 155 0.20 13.81 9.72
N MET A 156 1.50 13.52 9.75
CA MET A 156 2.23 13.28 11.00
C MET A 156 2.20 14.49 11.94
N ASP A 157 2.07 15.72 11.41
CA ASP A 157 1.91 16.92 12.25
C ASP A 157 0.61 16.84 13.06
N VAL A 158 -0.47 16.39 12.41
CA VAL A 158 -1.76 16.19 13.07
C VAL A 158 -1.66 15.09 14.13
N ALA A 159 -1.00 13.96 13.83
CA ALA A 159 -0.77 12.91 14.82
C ALA A 159 -0.02 13.44 16.07
N ALA A 160 1.00 14.27 15.86
CA ALA A 160 1.82 14.84 16.92
C ALA A 160 1.02 15.77 17.85
N GLU A 161 0.02 16.49 17.35
CA GLU A 161 -0.89 17.32 18.16
C GLU A 161 -1.64 16.51 19.22
N PHE A 162 -1.90 15.22 18.95
CA PHE A 162 -2.55 14.29 19.86
C PHE A 162 -1.56 13.36 20.59
N GLY A 163 -0.25 13.57 20.44
CA GLY A 163 0.79 12.72 21.03
C GLY A 163 0.82 11.30 20.46
N LEU A 164 0.29 11.08 19.25
CA LEU A 164 0.16 9.75 18.66
C LEU A 164 1.42 9.39 17.84
N PRO A 165 1.87 8.13 17.87
CA PRO A 165 2.91 7.67 16.98
C PRO A 165 2.41 7.63 15.53
N THR A 166 3.33 7.75 14.58
CA THR A 166 3.04 7.52 13.16
C THR A 166 3.91 6.40 12.60
N TYR A 167 3.27 5.53 11.84
CA TYR A 167 3.86 4.51 10.98
C TYR A 167 3.61 4.89 9.52
N VAL A 168 4.40 4.34 8.61
CA VAL A 168 4.21 4.55 7.17
C VAL A 168 3.86 3.23 6.49
N PHE A 169 2.89 3.29 5.57
CA PHE A 169 2.72 2.26 4.56
C PHE A 169 3.32 2.74 3.24
N PHE A 170 4.47 2.16 2.90
CA PHE A 170 5.23 2.44 1.69
C PHE A 170 4.77 1.47 0.59
N THR A 171 3.93 1.97 -0.31
CA THR A 171 3.25 1.19 -1.36
C THR A 171 4.16 0.77 -2.51
N SER A 172 5.43 1.20 -2.48
CA SER A 172 6.46 0.90 -3.48
C SER A 172 7.55 -0.02 -2.91
N SER A 173 8.64 -0.20 -3.65
CA SER A 173 9.72 -1.15 -3.34
C SER A 173 10.64 -0.67 -2.21
N CYS A 174 11.33 -1.62 -1.58
CA CYS A 174 12.32 -1.33 -0.54
C CYS A 174 13.58 -0.66 -1.11
N ALA A 175 13.96 -1.00 -2.33
CA ALA A 175 15.00 -0.30 -3.07
C ALA A 175 14.64 1.19 -3.26
N PHE A 176 13.39 1.49 -3.63
CA PHE A 176 12.94 2.87 -3.76
C PHE A 176 12.88 3.61 -2.41
N LEU A 177 12.43 2.95 -1.34
CA LEU A 177 12.50 3.51 0.01
C LEU A 177 13.93 3.88 0.41
N GLY A 178 14.90 3.01 0.15
CA GLY A 178 16.30 3.31 0.49
C GLY A 178 16.88 4.44 -0.35
N PHE A 179 16.49 4.57 -1.62
CA PHE A 179 16.79 5.75 -2.43
C PHE A 179 16.19 7.02 -1.81
N MET A 180 14.89 7.01 -1.46
CA MET A 180 14.22 8.13 -0.80
C MET A 180 14.97 8.58 0.45
N LEU A 181 15.31 7.64 1.34
CA LEU A 181 16.06 7.91 2.57
C LEU A 181 17.48 8.44 2.32
N HIS A 182 18.06 8.17 1.14
CA HIS A 182 19.37 8.65 0.72
C HIS A 182 19.32 10.05 0.10
N LEU A 183 18.15 10.53 -0.37
CA LEU A 183 18.00 11.86 -0.98
C LEU A 183 18.49 12.99 -0.10
N ASP A 184 18.20 12.95 1.20
CA ASP A 184 18.69 13.97 2.14
C ASP A 184 20.23 14.01 2.20
N THR A 185 20.91 12.87 2.02
CA THR A 185 22.38 12.84 1.97
C THR A 185 22.89 13.34 0.63
N LEU A 186 22.29 12.92 -0.48
CA LEU A 186 22.65 13.44 -1.81
C LEU A 186 22.50 14.96 -1.85
N ASN A 187 21.38 15.49 -1.36
CA ASN A 187 21.07 16.92 -1.37
C ASN A 187 21.98 17.77 -0.48
N ARG A 188 22.61 17.17 0.55
CA ARG A 188 23.65 17.86 1.35
C ARG A 188 24.99 17.92 0.63
N ASN A 189 25.29 16.92 -0.20
CA ASN A 189 26.56 16.84 -0.93
C ASN A 189 26.54 17.72 -2.18
N GLN A 190 25.41 17.75 -2.89
CA GLN A 190 25.16 18.60 -4.05
C GLN A 190 23.64 18.80 -4.22
N ASP A 191 23.21 19.89 -4.84
CA ASP A 191 21.79 20.07 -5.16
C ASP A 191 21.35 18.96 -6.12
N VAL A 192 20.41 18.11 -5.69
CA VAL A 192 19.94 16.95 -6.46
C VAL A 192 19.33 17.37 -7.80
N THR A 193 18.82 18.60 -7.91
CA THR A 193 18.26 19.10 -9.16
C THR A 193 19.31 19.38 -10.24
N GLU A 194 20.59 19.49 -9.87
CA GLU A 194 21.72 19.60 -10.80
C GLU A 194 22.06 18.26 -11.46
N LEU A 195 21.51 17.14 -10.97
CA LEU A 195 21.63 15.84 -11.62
C LEU A 195 20.75 15.70 -12.86
N LYS A 196 19.86 16.66 -13.11
CA LYS A 196 19.05 16.68 -14.33
C LYS A 196 19.95 16.71 -15.56
N ASP A 197 19.74 15.74 -16.45
CA ASP A 197 20.51 15.52 -17.68
C ASP A 197 21.99 15.16 -17.46
N SER A 198 22.41 14.88 -16.22
CA SER A 198 23.77 14.47 -15.88
C SER A 198 24.08 13.03 -16.31
N ASP A 199 25.34 12.77 -16.67
CA ASP A 199 25.90 11.42 -16.92
C ASP A 199 26.50 10.80 -15.65
N ALA A 200 26.27 11.39 -14.47
CA ALA A 200 26.78 10.86 -13.22
C ALA A 200 26.22 9.47 -12.89
N GLU A 201 27.10 8.59 -12.40
CA GLU A 201 26.72 7.31 -11.78
C GLU A 201 26.56 7.53 -10.27
N LEU A 202 25.40 7.13 -9.74
CA LEU A 202 25.02 7.37 -8.35
C LEU A 202 25.16 6.10 -7.53
N GLU A 203 25.95 6.18 -6.46
CA GLU A 203 26.04 5.14 -5.45
C GLU A 203 24.93 5.33 -4.41
N VAL A 204 23.87 4.54 -4.54
CA VAL A 204 22.79 4.48 -3.54
C VAL A 204 23.03 3.27 -2.65
N PRO A 205 23.10 3.41 -1.30
CA PRO A 205 23.50 2.33 -0.41
C PRO A 205 22.70 1.01 -0.56
N VAL A 206 21.43 1.11 -0.94
CA VAL A 206 20.51 -0.05 -1.09
C VAL A 206 20.50 -0.64 -2.50
N PHE A 207 21.21 -0.04 -3.46
CA PHE A 207 21.38 -0.61 -4.79
C PHE A 207 22.68 -1.42 -4.83
N VAL A 208 22.64 -2.57 -5.51
CA VAL A 208 23.82 -3.43 -5.65
C VAL A 208 24.85 -2.78 -6.57
N ASN A 209 24.38 -2.08 -7.60
CA ASN A 209 25.20 -1.40 -8.58
C ASN A 209 24.91 0.11 -8.54
N PRO A 210 25.89 0.96 -8.89
CA PRO A 210 25.62 2.35 -9.23
C PRO A 210 24.56 2.46 -10.32
N VAL A 211 23.79 3.55 -10.29
CA VAL A 211 22.75 3.82 -11.28
C VAL A 211 22.94 5.19 -11.93
N PRO A 212 22.68 5.34 -13.24
CA PRO A 212 22.78 6.64 -13.89
C PRO A 212 21.80 7.65 -13.29
N ALA A 213 22.22 8.90 -13.12
CA ALA A 213 21.34 9.99 -12.68
C ALA A 213 20.08 10.14 -13.55
N LYS A 214 20.16 9.74 -14.83
CA LYS A 214 19.06 9.77 -15.80
C LYS A 214 17.90 8.82 -15.47
N VAL A 215 18.11 7.82 -14.61
CA VAL A 215 17.03 6.91 -14.19
C VAL A 215 16.30 7.38 -12.93
N LEU A 216 16.73 8.50 -12.33
CA LEU A 216 16.04 9.06 -11.18
C LEU A 216 14.64 9.57 -11.57
N PRO A 217 13.65 9.47 -10.67
CA PRO A 217 12.34 10.06 -10.91
C PRO A 217 12.49 11.55 -11.23
N SER A 218 11.94 11.99 -12.36
CA SER A 218 12.04 13.38 -12.82
C SER A 218 11.56 14.39 -11.78
N VAL A 219 10.57 14.00 -10.99
CA VAL A 219 10.00 14.77 -9.88
C VAL A 219 11.01 15.07 -8.77
N VAL A 220 11.97 14.19 -8.54
CA VAL A 220 13.05 14.40 -7.55
C VAL A 220 14.08 15.42 -8.07
N LEU A 221 14.20 15.56 -9.39
CA LEU A 221 15.12 16.50 -10.05
C LEU A 221 14.48 17.87 -10.32
N ASP A 222 13.22 18.05 -9.93
CA ASP A 222 12.46 19.26 -10.20
C ASP A 222 12.80 20.38 -9.20
N LYS A 223 13.19 21.54 -9.76
CA LYS A 223 13.49 22.78 -9.01
C LYS A 223 12.22 23.49 -8.53
N GLU A 224 11.06 23.19 -9.12
CA GLU A 224 9.79 23.87 -8.82
C GLU A 224 9.02 23.22 -7.66
N GLY A 225 9.72 22.61 -6.71
CA GLY A 225 9.16 22.09 -5.46
C GLY A 225 9.22 20.57 -5.33
N GLY A 226 9.32 19.83 -6.44
CA GLY A 226 9.42 18.37 -6.41
C GLY A 226 10.60 17.87 -5.56
N SER A 227 11.82 18.35 -5.83
CA SER A 227 13.01 17.98 -5.04
C SER A 227 12.83 18.28 -3.54
N THR A 228 12.39 19.50 -3.21
CA THR A 228 12.15 19.94 -1.83
C THR A 228 11.15 19.05 -1.10
N PHE A 229 10.05 18.68 -1.77
CA PHE A 229 9.04 17.78 -1.21
C PHE A 229 9.64 16.40 -0.90
N PHE A 230 10.35 15.80 -1.86
CA PHE A 230 10.93 14.47 -1.69
C PHE A 230 12.04 14.42 -0.63
N VAL A 231 12.86 15.46 -0.52
CA VAL A 231 13.83 15.63 0.58
C VAL A 231 13.13 15.79 1.94
N SER A 232 12.00 16.50 1.99
CA SER A 232 11.17 16.61 3.20
C SER A 232 10.59 15.25 3.61
N VAL A 233 10.02 14.50 2.65
CA VAL A 233 9.54 13.13 2.88
C VAL A 233 10.66 12.25 3.44
N ALA A 234 11.85 12.28 2.85
CA ALA A 234 13.00 11.50 3.33
C ALA A 234 13.33 11.73 4.82
N LYS A 235 13.24 12.98 5.28
CA LYS A 235 13.44 13.33 6.70
C LYS A 235 12.31 12.80 7.57
N ARG A 236 11.06 13.03 7.17
CA ARG A 236 9.87 12.61 7.92
C ARG A 236 9.78 11.09 8.05
N LEU A 237 10.17 10.33 7.02
CA LEU A 237 10.22 8.86 7.10
C LEU A 237 11.08 8.36 8.27
N ARG A 238 12.18 9.06 8.60
CA ARG A 238 13.08 8.68 9.70
C ARG A 238 12.52 8.93 11.10
N GLU A 239 11.48 9.75 11.20
CA GLU A 239 10.84 10.11 12.48
C GLU A 239 9.69 9.16 12.84
N THR A 240 9.35 8.23 11.94
CA THR A 240 8.28 7.25 12.14
C THR A 240 8.68 6.16 13.12
N LYS A 241 7.69 5.52 13.74
CA LYS A 241 7.91 4.35 14.60
C LYS A 241 8.17 3.05 13.82
N GLY A 242 7.88 3.05 12.52
CA GLY A 242 8.08 1.90 11.68
C GLY A 242 7.50 2.10 10.28
N ILE A 243 8.02 1.35 9.31
CA ILE A 243 7.66 1.46 7.90
C ILE A 243 7.28 0.08 7.38
N MET A 244 6.00 -0.12 7.09
CA MET A 244 5.54 -1.25 6.30
C MET A 244 5.85 -0.99 4.84
N VAL A 245 6.45 -1.95 4.14
CA VAL A 245 6.83 -1.83 2.73
C VAL A 245 6.13 -2.92 1.94
N ASN A 246 5.47 -2.56 0.84
CA ASN A 246 4.77 -3.50 -0.05
C ASN A 246 5.78 -4.30 -0.91
N THR A 247 6.59 -5.10 -0.23
CA THR A 247 7.56 -6.03 -0.80
C THR A 247 7.74 -7.23 0.14
N PHE A 248 8.52 -8.22 -0.27
CA PHE A 248 8.90 -9.37 0.56
C PHE A 248 10.40 -9.61 0.51
N GLU A 249 10.94 -10.24 1.56
CA GLU A 249 12.38 -10.39 1.75
C GLU A 249 13.05 -11.12 0.57
N GLU A 250 12.43 -12.16 0.04
CA GLU A 250 12.99 -12.97 -1.04
C GLU A 250 13.08 -12.22 -2.37
N LEU A 251 12.31 -11.14 -2.56
CA LEU A 251 12.37 -10.28 -3.75
C LEU A 251 13.49 -9.25 -3.63
N GLU A 252 13.62 -8.61 -2.47
CA GLU A 252 14.51 -7.45 -2.26
C GLU A 252 15.49 -7.64 -1.09
N SER A 253 15.98 -8.87 -0.89
CA SER A 253 16.79 -9.25 0.28
C SER A 253 17.98 -8.32 0.55
N TYR A 254 18.64 -7.82 -0.49
CA TYR A 254 19.74 -6.87 -0.36
C TYR A 254 19.29 -5.54 0.23
N ALA A 255 18.26 -4.91 -0.34
CA ALA A 255 17.73 -3.63 0.13
C ALA A 255 17.15 -3.74 1.54
N VAL A 256 16.37 -4.80 1.81
CA VAL A 256 15.79 -5.07 3.13
C VAL A 256 16.88 -5.20 4.20
N LYS A 257 17.91 -6.02 3.97
CA LYS A 257 19.01 -6.22 4.92
C LYS A 257 19.83 -4.95 5.12
N ARG A 258 20.07 -4.19 4.05
CA ARG A 258 20.86 -2.96 4.13
C ARG A 258 20.17 -1.89 4.97
N LEU A 259 18.86 -1.74 4.85
CA LEU A 259 18.06 -0.81 5.63
C LEU A 259 17.89 -1.29 7.08
N ALA A 260 17.64 -2.58 7.29
CA ALA A 260 17.51 -3.14 8.64
C ALA A 260 18.80 -3.02 9.47
N GLY A 261 19.97 -2.90 8.82
CA GLY A 261 21.26 -2.70 9.48
C GLY A 261 21.67 -1.23 9.66
N ASP A 262 20.80 -0.26 9.36
CA ASP A 262 21.07 1.16 9.59
C ASP A 262 20.24 1.67 10.77
N ASP A 263 20.89 1.94 11.91
CA ASP A 263 20.25 2.41 13.15
C ASP A 263 19.51 3.75 13.00
N LYS A 264 19.73 4.48 11.89
CA LYS A 264 19.03 5.73 11.57
C LYS A 264 17.74 5.51 10.79
N VAL A 265 17.44 4.26 10.43
CA VAL A 265 16.23 3.86 9.71
C VAL A 265 15.28 3.21 10.72
N PRO A 266 14.00 3.63 10.78
CA PRO A 266 13.01 2.97 11.62
C PRO A 266 12.84 1.49 11.26
N PRO A 267 12.26 0.67 12.16
CA PRO A 267 11.96 -0.72 11.86
C PRO A 267 11.22 -0.88 10.52
N ILE A 268 11.75 -1.74 9.65
CA ILE A 268 11.18 -2.04 8.34
C ILE A 268 10.41 -3.36 8.40
N TYR A 269 9.19 -3.36 7.88
CA TYR A 269 8.34 -4.54 7.77
C TYR A 269 8.02 -4.83 6.29
N PRO A 270 8.71 -5.78 5.63
CA PRO A 270 8.30 -6.26 4.32
C PRO A 270 6.97 -7.04 4.44
N VAL A 271 5.85 -6.42 4.08
CA VAL A 271 4.49 -6.96 4.28
C VAL A 271 3.82 -7.41 2.98
N GLY A 272 4.48 -7.23 1.85
CA GLY A 272 3.94 -7.55 0.53
C GLY A 272 4.13 -9.01 0.11
N PRO A 273 3.73 -9.40 -1.10
CA PRO A 273 2.94 -8.58 -2.00
C PRO A 273 1.52 -8.39 -1.45
N VAL A 274 1.09 -7.14 -1.33
CA VAL A 274 -0.31 -6.82 -1.07
C VAL A 274 -1.03 -6.92 -2.40
N LEU A 275 -1.82 -7.98 -2.56
CA LEU A 275 -2.59 -8.27 -3.76
C LEU A 275 -4.07 -8.04 -3.48
N HIS A 276 -4.76 -7.44 -4.43
CA HIS A 276 -6.22 -7.38 -4.40
C HIS A 276 -6.77 -8.77 -4.68
N HIS A 277 -7.26 -9.44 -3.64
CA HIS A 277 -7.90 -10.74 -3.77
C HIS A 277 -9.34 -10.53 -4.22
N VAL A 278 -9.58 -10.63 -5.53
CA VAL A 278 -10.94 -10.80 -6.04
C VAL A 278 -11.40 -12.19 -5.62
N THR A 279 -12.12 -12.27 -4.49
CA THR A 279 -12.75 -13.51 -4.05
C THR A 279 -13.96 -13.81 -4.92
N ASP A 280 -13.99 -15.04 -5.43
CA ASP A 280 -15.04 -15.73 -6.16
C ASP A 280 -15.33 -15.35 -7.63
N GLU A 281 -15.13 -16.36 -8.49
CA GLU A 281 -15.50 -16.48 -9.90
C GLU A 281 -16.99 -16.22 -10.22
N LYS A 282 -17.80 -15.85 -9.23
CA LYS A 282 -19.26 -15.75 -9.34
C LYS A 282 -19.81 -14.32 -9.38
N GLU A 283 -18.98 -13.31 -9.13
CA GLU A 283 -19.40 -11.89 -9.16
C GLU A 283 -18.45 -10.99 -9.98
N GLY A 284 -17.65 -11.58 -10.87
CA GLY A 284 -16.84 -10.79 -11.80
C GLY A 284 -17.73 -10.00 -12.77
N ASN A 285 -17.35 -8.74 -13.06
CA ASN A 285 -17.84 -8.01 -14.23
C ASN A 285 -17.82 -8.98 -15.44
N GLU A 286 -18.92 -9.08 -16.19
CA GLU A 286 -19.07 -9.98 -17.35
C GLU A 286 -17.88 -9.87 -18.32
N GLU A 287 -17.31 -8.67 -18.46
CA GLU A 287 -16.11 -8.41 -19.24
C GLU A 287 -14.87 -9.16 -18.73
N VAL A 288 -14.64 -9.20 -17.41
CA VAL A 288 -13.54 -9.95 -16.80
C VAL A 288 -13.70 -11.45 -17.06
N ILE A 289 -14.92 -11.98 -16.91
CA ILE A 289 -15.21 -13.39 -17.19
C ILE A 289 -14.92 -13.72 -18.67
N GLN A 290 -15.29 -12.83 -19.59
CA GLN A 290 -15.03 -12.99 -21.02
C GLN A 290 -13.53 -12.96 -21.34
N ILE A 291 -12.77 -12.04 -20.73
CA ILE A 291 -11.31 -11.96 -20.88
C ILE A 291 -10.65 -13.25 -20.37
N MET A 292 -11.06 -13.75 -19.20
CA MET A 292 -10.49 -14.99 -18.64
C MET A 292 -10.79 -16.20 -19.53
N ARG A 293 -12.03 -16.34 -20.02
CA ARG A 293 -12.38 -17.40 -20.99
C ARG A 293 -11.60 -17.28 -22.29
N TRP A 294 -11.31 -16.07 -22.76
CA TRP A 294 -10.48 -15.87 -23.94
C TRP A 294 -9.03 -16.31 -23.69
N LEU A 295 -8.46 -15.97 -22.53
CA LEU A 295 -7.12 -16.39 -22.10
C LEU A 295 -6.99 -17.91 -22.00
N ASP A 296 -7.99 -18.60 -21.45
CA ASP A 296 -8.00 -20.06 -21.31
C ASP A 296 -7.91 -20.80 -22.66
N ASN A 297 -8.33 -20.14 -23.74
CA ASN A 297 -8.29 -20.70 -25.10
C ASN A 297 -6.97 -20.38 -25.85
N GLN A 298 -6.03 -19.66 -25.24
CA GLN A 298 -4.73 -19.35 -25.86
C GLN A 298 -3.68 -20.41 -25.51
N PRO A 299 -2.71 -20.68 -26.41
CA PRO A 299 -1.56 -21.51 -26.07
C PRO A 299 -0.78 -20.97 -24.85
N PRO A 300 -0.12 -21.85 -24.07
CA PRO A 300 0.72 -21.41 -22.97
C PRO A 300 1.78 -20.39 -23.42
N SER A 301 1.93 -19.31 -22.65
CA SER A 301 2.92 -18.25 -22.90
C SER A 301 2.83 -17.56 -24.27
N SER A 302 1.63 -17.48 -24.88
CA SER A 302 1.42 -16.84 -26.18
C SER A 302 0.71 -15.47 -26.13
N VAL A 303 0.37 -14.96 -24.94
CA VAL A 303 -0.34 -13.69 -24.77
C VAL A 303 0.58 -12.67 -24.10
N VAL A 304 0.57 -11.44 -24.62
CA VAL A 304 1.21 -10.29 -24.01
C VAL A 304 0.14 -9.41 -23.38
N PHE A 305 0.26 -9.17 -22.08
CA PHE A 305 -0.56 -8.19 -21.38
C PHE A 305 0.19 -6.86 -21.32
N LEU A 306 -0.41 -5.81 -21.88
CA LEU A 306 0.13 -4.46 -21.87
C LEU A 306 -0.77 -3.56 -20.99
N CYS A 307 -0.19 -2.98 -19.94
CA CYS A 307 -0.88 -2.11 -19.01
C CYS A 307 0.08 -1.05 -18.46
N PHE A 308 -0.33 0.21 -18.53
CA PHE A 308 0.48 1.36 -18.08
C PHE A 308 0.05 1.88 -16.71
N GLY A 309 -0.77 1.10 -15.99
CA GLY A 309 -1.33 1.49 -14.70
C GLY A 309 -2.47 2.51 -14.82
N SER A 310 -3.03 2.91 -13.67
CA SER A 310 -4.22 3.77 -13.62
C SER A 310 -4.01 5.21 -14.08
N MET A 311 -2.76 5.64 -14.20
CA MET A 311 -2.38 7.02 -14.56
C MET A 311 -1.41 7.08 -15.75
N GLY A 312 -1.13 5.95 -16.41
CA GLY A 312 -0.30 5.94 -17.62
C GLY A 312 -1.13 6.27 -18.85
N THR A 313 -0.87 7.41 -19.47
CA THR A 313 -1.52 7.85 -20.72
C THR A 313 -0.46 8.31 -21.73
N PHE A 314 -0.70 8.11 -23.02
CA PHE A 314 0.15 8.61 -24.11
C PHE A 314 -0.59 9.69 -24.90
N ASP A 315 0.15 10.61 -25.51
CA ASP A 315 -0.42 11.59 -26.43
C ASP A 315 -0.97 10.90 -27.70
N GLY A 316 -1.93 11.55 -28.37
CA GLY A 316 -2.81 10.97 -29.40
C GLY A 316 -2.15 10.32 -30.62
N ASP A 317 -0.85 10.50 -30.85
CA ASP A 317 -0.10 9.73 -31.85
C ASP A 317 0.14 8.27 -31.42
N GLN A 318 -0.17 7.92 -30.15
CA GLN A 318 0.02 6.59 -29.55
C GLN A 318 -1.20 6.08 -28.74
N LEU A 319 -2.44 6.35 -29.19
CA LEU A 319 -3.74 5.86 -28.67
C LEU A 319 -4.51 6.90 -27.82
N ASP A 320 -5.64 7.35 -28.39
CA ASP A 320 -6.66 8.18 -27.75
C ASP A 320 -7.35 7.40 -26.63
N TYR A 321 -7.17 7.81 -25.35
CA TYR A 321 -8.25 7.86 -24.35
C TYR A 321 -7.82 8.63 -23.09
N ARG A 322 -8.59 9.70 -22.78
CA ARG A 322 -8.73 10.46 -21.50
C ARG A 322 -7.49 11.18 -20.96
N ARG A 323 -7.47 12.51 -21.20
CA ARG A 323 -6.61 13.51 -20.56
C ARG A 323 -7.00 13.73 -19.10
N ASP A 324 -6.26 13.14 -18.16
CA ASP A 324 -6.22 13.61 -16.78
C ASP A 324 -5.01 14.52 -16.59
N VAL A 325 -5.30 15.81 -16.42
CA VAL A 325 -4.41 17.00 -16.53
C VAL A 325 -3.34 17.07 -15.41
N LEU A 326 -3.19 16.04 -14.58
CA LEU A 326 -2.28 16.11 -13.44
C LEU A 326 -0.81 15.87 -13.81
N PHE A 327 -0.51 15.15 -14.90
CA PHE A 327 0.87 14.77 -15.24
C PHE A 327 1.34 15.18 -16.64
N ASP A 328 0.55 15.99 -17.35
CA ASP A 328 0.87 16.55 -18.69
C ASP A 328 2.18 17.37 -18.69
N SER A 329 2.58 17.86 -17.51
CA SER A 329 3.80 18.63 -17.28
C SER A 329 5.03 17.78 -16.93
N ILE A 330 4.88 16.46 -16.73
CA ILE A 330 6.02 15.54 -16.65
C ILE A 330 6.34 15.08 -18.06
N LYS A 331 7.31 15.73 -18.71
CA LYS A 331 7.94 15.18 -19.92
C LYS A 331 8.69 13.91 -19.56
N VAL A 332 7.99 12.78 -19.55
CA VAL A 332 8.61 11.47 -19.59
C VAL A 332 9.20 11.31 -20.99
N LYS A 333 10.43 10.80 -21.11
CA LYS A 333 10.91 10.33 -22.41
C LYS A 333 9.99 9.18 -22.82
N LEU A 334 9.06 9.47 -23.72
CA LEU A 334 8.05 8.52 -24.16
C LEU A 334 8.76 7.36 -24.88
N VAL A 335 8.46 6.13 -24.46
CA VAL A 335 8.85 4.94 -25.22
C VAL A 335 7.97 4.92 -26.47
N THR A 336 8.61 4.87 -27.62
CA THR A 336 7.92 4.88 -28.91
C THR A 336 7.18 3.57 -29.16
N ALA A 337 6.15 3.60 -30.01
CA ALA A 337 5.39 2.41 -30.36
C ALA A 337 6.30 1.35 -31.02
N ASP A 338 7.24 1.80 -31.84
CA ASP A 338 8.25 0.96 -32.48
C ASP A 338 9.17 0.29 -31.45
N GLU A 339 9.59 1.00 -30.41
CA GLU A 339 10.39 0.40 -29.31
C GLU A 339 9.58 -0.66 -28.56
N ILE A 340 8.32 -0.37 -28.21
CA ILE A 340 7.42 -1.33 -27.55
C ILE A 340 7.21 -2.56 -28.44
N GLU A 341 6.91 -2.37 -29.72
CA GLU A 341 6.71 -3.46 -30.68
C GLU A 341 7.96 -4.32 -30.82
N ASN A 342 9.13 -3.70 -30.98
CA ASN A 342 10.39 -4.42 -31.11
C ASN A 342 10.70 -5.26 -29.88
N ASP A 343 10.45 -4.74 -28.68
CA ASP A 343 10.70 -5.48 -27.44
C ASP A 343 9.67 -6.59 -27.20
N ILE A 344 8.41 -6.37 -27.58
CA ILE A 344 7.39 -7.44 -27.63
C ILE A 344 7.82 -8.54 -28.59
N ARG A 345 8.30 -8.19 -29.80
CA ARG A 345 8.79 -9.16 -30.78
C ARG A 345 9.97 -9.96 -30.22
N LYS A 346 10.96 -9.31 -29.61
CA LYS A 346 12.09 -10.02 -28.97
C LYS A 346 11.65 -10.98 -27.86
N LEU A 347 10.61 -10.62 -27.10
CA LEU A 347 10.07 -11.44 -26.02
C LEU A 347 9.27 -12.65 -26.54
N MET A 348 8.56 -12.46 -27.67
CA MET A 348 7.65 -13.46 -28.24
C MET A 348 8.32 -14.36 -29.28
N GLU A 349 9.19 -13.81 -30.10
CA GLU A 349 10.00 -14.55 -31.07
C GLU A 349 11.17 -15.24 -30.35
N ASN A 350 11.72 -16.27 -30.99
CA ASN A 350 12.93 -16.95 -30.53
C ASN A 350 14.18 -16.05 -30.68
N GLY A 351 14.18 -14.84 -30.12
CA GLY A 351 15.42 -14.14 -29.74
C GLY A 351 16.28 -15.03 -28.86
N ASP A 352 17.54 -14.65 -28.56
CA ASP A 352 18.51 -15.51 -27.86
C ASP A 352 17.84 -16.35 -26.76
N LYS A 353 17.54 -17.62 -27.08
CA LYS A 353 16.57 -18.46 -26.35
C LYS A 353 16.98 -18.62 -24.90
N SER A 354 18.28 -18.55 -24.64
CA SER A 354 18.89 -18.55 -23.31
C SER A 354 18.39 -17.38 -22.44
N SER A 355 18.37 -16.16 -23.00
CA SER A 355 18.04 -14.94 -22.27
C SER A 355 16.54 -14.84 -21.94
N THR A 356 15.67 -15.08 -22.93
CA THR A 356 14.20 -14.98 -22.77
C THR A 356 13.64 -16.09 -21.88
N GLU A 357 14.14 -17.32 -22.01
CA GLU A 357 13.73 -18.43 -21.14
C GLU A 357 14.19 -18.20 -19.69
N GLY A 358 15.38 -17.62 -19.50
CA GLY A 358 15.87 -17.22 -18.19
C GLY A 358 14.97 -16.16 -17.52
N ILE A 359 14.44 -15.19 -18.27
CA ILE A 359 13.50 -14.19 -17.74
C ILE A 359 12.18 -14.86 -17.34
N LYS A 360 11.59 -15.69 -18.21
CA LYS A 360 10.33 -16.40 -17.92
C LYS A 360 10.45 -17.30 -16.70
N GLN A 361 11.56 -18.03 -16.58
CA GLN A 361 11.84 -18.90 -15.45
C GLN A 361 11.96 -18.09 -14.13
N LYS A 362 12.70 -16.96 -14.14
CA LYS A 362 12.79 -16.08 -12.96
C LYS A 362 11.44 -15.52 -12.53
N VAL A 363 10.60 -15.10 -13.49
CA VAL A 363 9.24 -14.60 -13.19
C VAL A 363 8.39 -15.70 -12.56
N LYS A 364 8.45 -16.93 -13.09
CA LYS A 364 7.75 -18.08 -12.53
C LYS A 364 8.20 -18.38 -11.10
N GLU A 365 9.51 -18.44 -10.86
CA GLU A 365 10.06 -18.65 -9.52
C GLU A 365 9.63 -17.56 -8.53
N MET A 366 9.64 -16.29 -8.95
CA MET A 366 9.16 -15.20 -8.10
C MET A 366 7.66 -15.28 -7.83
N SER A 367 6.85 -15.70 -8.82
CA SER A 367 5.42 -15.94 -8.64
C SER A 367 5.12 -17.07 -7.65
N GLU A 368 5.94 -18.13 -7.63
CA GLU A 368 5.81 -19.21 -6.65
C GLU A 368 6.19 -18.72 -5.25
N LYS A 369 7.31 -17.99 -5.12
CA LYS A 369 7.73 -17.40 -3.83
C LYS A 369 6.68 -16.43 -3.29
N SER A 370 6.14 -15.56 -4.14
CA SER A 370 5.15 -14.55 -3.73
C SER A 370 3.88 -15.16 -3.13
N LYS A 371 3.49 -16.38 -3.55
CA LYS A 371 2.39 -17.15 -2.97
C LYS A 371 2.73 -17.84 -1.66
N ILE A 372 4.01 -18.12 -1.41
CA ILE A 372 4.48 -18.80 -0.20
C ILE A 372 4.67 -17.79 0.94
N VAL A 373 5.25 -16.62 0.66
CA VAL A 373 5.61 -15.63 1.69
C VAL A 373 4.42 -15.04 2.45
N ILE A 374 3.24 -15.03 1.82
CA ILE A 374 1.98 -14.55 2.44
C ILE A 374 1.28 -15.61 3.29
N LYS A 375 1.64 -16.89 3.16
CA LYS A 375 1.06 -17.99 3.94
C LYS A 375 1.67 -18.04 5.33
N GLU A 376 1.01 -18.77 6.22
CA GLU A 376 1.51 -18.99 7.57
C GLU A 376 2.95 -19.50 7.59
N GLY A 377 3.80 -18.80 8.35
CA GLY A 377 5.25 -19.06 8.44
C GLY A 377 6.09 -18.37 7.36
N GLY A 378 5.48 -17.79 6.32
CA GLY A 378 6.17 -17.01 5.29
C GLY A 378 6.73 -15.68 5.80
N SER A 379 7.71 -15.13 5.08
CA SER A 379 8.43 -13.91 5.48
C SER A 379 7.50 -12.72 5.73
N SER A 380 6.57 -12.46 4.80
CA SER A 380 5.59 -11.37 4.90
C SER A 380 4.56 -11.60 5.99
N TYR A 381 4.05 -12.82 6.11
CA TYR A 381 3.14 -13.21 7.20
C TYR A 381 3.76 -12.96 8.58
N ASN A 382 5.03 -13.33 8.74
CA ASN A 382 5.78 -13.10 9.98
C ASN A 382 6.04 -11.61 10.20
N SER A 383 6.35 -10.86 9.13
CA SER A 383 6.59 -9.43 9.23
C SER A 383 5.35 -8.63 9.61
N ILE A 384 4.17 -9.02 9.09
CA ILE A 384 2.89 -8.46 9.53
C ILE A 384 2.68 -8.74 11.02
N GLY A 385 2.93 -9.98 11.47
CA GLY A 385 2.84 -10.33 12.90
C GLY A 385 3.74 -9.46 13.78
N ARG A 386 4.99 -9.23 13.37
CA ARG A 386 5.91 -8.32 14.09
C ARG A 386 5.39 -6.89 14.17
N PHE A 387 4.91 -6.34 13.06
CA PHE A 387 4.31 -5.00 13.04
C PHE A 387 3.14 -4.89 14.04
N ILE A 388 2.26 -5.89 14.07
CA ILE A 388 1.11 -5.91 14.99
C ILE A 388 1.59 -5.91 16.45
N GLU A 389 2.53 -6.79 16.82
CA GLU A 389 3.05 -6.81 18.19
C GLU A 389 3.70 -5.48 18.59
N ASP A 390 4.49 -4.88 17.70
CA ASP A 390 5.14 -3.59 17.97
C ASP A 390 4.12 -2.47 18.16
N VAL A 391 3.02 -2.46 17.38
CA VAL A 391 1.89 -1.54 17.60
C VAL A 391 1.27 -1.76 18.98
N ILE A 392 0.93 -3.01 19.34
CA ILE A 392 0.28 -3.31 20.62
C ILE A 392 1.18 -2.98 21.82
N ILE A 393 2.48 -3.24 21.73
CA ILE A 393 3.47 -2.88 22.75
C ILE A 393 3.53 -1.36 22.93
N ASN A 394 3.56 -0.61 21.82
CA ASN A 394 3.60 0.86 21.85
C ASN A 394 2.32 1.46 22.45
N VAL A 395 1.17 0.84 22.23
CA VAL A 395 -0.10 1.25 22.88
C VAL A 395 -0.07 1.00 24.39
N SER A 396 0.59 -0.07 24.81
CA SER A 396 0.62 -0.50 26.23
C SER A 396 1.71 0.18 27.06
N SER A 397 2.65 0.90 26.42
CA SER A 397 3.83 1.52 27.04
C SER A 397 3.83 3.04 26.80
N PRO A 398 2.97 3.82 27.50
CA PRO A 398 2.76 5.24 27.25
C PRO A 398 3.98 6.13 27.50
#